data_AF-R6ZND9-F1
#
_entry.id   AF-R6ZND9-F1
#
_cell.length_a   1.000
_cell.length_b   1.000
_cell.length_c   1.000
_cell.angle_alpha   90.00
_cell.angle_beta   90.00
_cell.angle_gamma   90.00
#
_symmetry.space_group_name_H-M   'P 1'
#
loop_
_entity.id
_entity.type
_entity.pdbx_description
1 polymer ?
#
loop_
_entity_poly.entity_id
_entity_poly.type
_entity_poly.pdbx_seq_one_letter_code
_entity_poly.pdbx_strand_id
1 'polypeptide(L)'
;MIFEDTSLKSIYELDHVLQEEHDLLSVSKEIYRITHLLMDKYQRNEIVKFYHHDNNGDAIYADFNLVSENTWYRSVAEIKQILYRHTDSSQFSIHKALYDLGVIEPESTFKYNRYLQLLYLMYIINYFAFPNLNIFKRLHQDQFNNTYDEGTSNGKYVSFIMNNLFEDEDTFVRFQQETINITDISYDLAIQCRLMSQAFPFSNHPLNILQEIIESNQTWVSQQSLKDPIFSFMEYCQSFSMRSYCVDLYNNLSDDPNLFKFDSLTIQPSGFWKQQYIPIEKLDDFLMEDELYRFCYQKEKNPEVREKIKFMKGKSVAFLKKLIAYDHNWKQYNDDFILIENINNTECIYALKAAIVIKTYYELTTKMKTRINESYPLRSLLSVNFDKFDLFPATLPIRYFLLACHAQYLNAIMEEDTWYPQFKIEYLIPELLFLKLMSEAYNCRQYENLYIFLTFSRTQLSEYLEY
;
A
#
# COMPACT_ATOMS: atom_id res chain seq x y z
N MET A 1 -4.70 -14.63 16.20
CA MET A 1 -5.41 -14.04 17.38
C MET A 1 -5.86 -12.61 17.12
N ILE A 2 -7.10 -12.22 17.47
CA ILE A 2 -7.59 -10.83 17.24
C ILE A 2 -7.15 -9.87 18.36
N PHE A 3 -7.24 -10.32 19.61
CA PHE A 3 -6.82 -9.56 20.80
C PHE A 3 -5.49 -10.09 21.32
N GLU A 4 -4.67 -9.24 21.96
CA GLU A 4 -3.46 -9.73 22.66
C GLU A 4 -3.82 -10.59 23.88
N ASP A 5 -4.96 -10.31 24.51
CA ASP A 5 -5.41 -11.01 25.71
C ASP A 5 -6.04 -12.37 25.37
N THR A 6 -5.38 -13.44 25.80
CA THR A 6 -5.81 -14.82 25.57
C THR A 6 -7.18 -15.17 26.19
N SER A 7 -7.66 -14.40 27.18
CA SER A 7 -9.00 -14.60 27.75
C SER A 7 -10.12 -14.19 26.79
N LEU A 8 -9.81 -13.34 25.80
CA LEU A 8 -10.71 -12.92 24.72
C LEU A 8 -10.61 -13.80 23.49
N LYS A 9 -9.88 -14.91 23.56
CA LYS A 9 -9.73 -15.83 22.44
C LYS A 9 -11.09 -16.44 22.05
N SER A 10 -11.35 -16.47 20.74
CA SER A 10 -12.58 -17.01 20.16
C SER A 10 -12.30 -18.25 19.30
N ILE A 11 -13.28 -19.16 19.24
CA ILE A 11 -13.22 -20.30 18.31
C ILE A 11 -13.36 -19.88 16.84
N TYR A 12 -13.86 -18.66 16.58
CA TYR A 12 -14.05 -18.09 15.25
C TYR A 12 -12.86 -17.24 14.76
N GLU A 13 -11.71 -17.29 15.45
CA GLU A 13 -10.46 -16.73 14.93
C GLU A 13 -9.99 -17.52 13.70
N LEU A 14 -9.26 -16.85 12.79
CA LEU A 14 -8.90 -17.42 11.49
C LEU A 14 -7.76 -18.45 11.55
N ASP A 15 -6.96 -18.44 12.60
CA ASP A 15 -5.97 -19.47 12.90
C ASP A 15 -6.60 -20.77 13.41
N HIS A 16 -7.94 -20.87 13.47
CA HIS A 16 -8.67 -22.05 13.95
C HIS A 16 -9.48 -22.69 12.82
N VAL A 17 -9.32 -24.00 12.67
CA VAL A 17 -10.10 -24.79 11.70
C VAL A 17 -11.37 -25.31 12.36
N LEU A 18 -12.52 -24.81 11.93
CA LEU A 18 -13.84 -25.28 12.38
C LEU A 18 -14.17 -26.63 11.73
N GLN A 19 -14.08 -27.72 12.51
CA GLN A 19 -14.31 -29.08 12.03
C GLN A 19 -15.78 -29.49 11.98
N GLU A 20 -16.63 -28.89 12.81
CA GLU A 20 -18.07 -29.19 12.90
C GLU A 20 -18.90 -28.16 12.14
N GLU A 21 -20.15 -28.51 11.79
CA GLU A 21 -21.07 -27.56 11.17
C GLU A 21 -21.52 -26.54 12.22
N HIS A 22 -21.17 -25.28 12.00
CA HIS A 22 -21.62 -24.17 12.82
C HIS A 22 -22.71 -23.37 12.11
N ASP A 23 -23.48 -22.63 12.88
CA ASP A 23 -24.52 -21.76 12.36
C ASP A 23 -24.39 -20.32 12.87
N LEU A 24 -25.21 -19.43 12.32
CA LEU A 24 -25.29 -18.03 12.75
C LEU A 24 -25.63 -17.88 14.23
N LEU A 25 -26.38 -18.81 14.84
CA LEU A 25 -26.71 -18.75 16.26
C LEU A 25 -25.46 -18.97 17.11
N SER A 26 -24.61 -19.92 16.72
CA SER A 26 -23.33 -20.20 17.38
C SER A 26 -22.40 -18.97 17.35
N VAL A 27 -22.23 -18.32 16.18
CA VAL A 27 -21.44 -17.08 16.08
C VAL A 27 -22.02 -15.97 16.95
N SER A 28 -23.35 -15.82 16.95
CA SER A 28 -24.03 -14.76 17.71
C SER A 28 -23.85 -14.95 19.23
N LYS A 29 -23.86 -16.20 19.71
CA LYS A 29 -23.57 -16.53 21.11
C LYS A 29 -22.12 -16.21 21.47
N GLU A 30 -21.18 -16.46 20.57
CA GLU A 30 -19.78 -16.17 20.81
C GLU A 30 -19.51 -14.66 20.87
N ILE A 31 -20.06 -13.89 19.94
CA ILE A 31 -19.99 -12.42 19.98
C ILE A 31 -20.58 -11.88 21.28
N TYR A 32 -21.72 -12.43 21.71
CA TYR A 32 -22.33 -12.08 23.00
C TYR A 32 -21.36 -12.36 24.15
N ARG A 33 -20.74 -13.54 24.20
CA ARG A 33 -19.73 -13.90 25.21
C ARG A 33 -18.56 -12.90 25.23
N ILE A 34 -17.98 -12.61 24.06
CA ILE A 34 -16.85 -11.67 23.93
C ILE A 34 -17.25 -10.26 24.37
N THR A 35 -18.46 -9.81 24.01
CA THR A 35 -18.99 -8.50 24.43
C THR A 35 -19.08 -8.38 25.96
N HIS A 36 -19.53 -9.44 26.65
CA HIS A 36 -19.58 -9.46 28.12
C HIS A 36 -18.19 -9.48 28.76
N LEU A 37 -17.23 -10.22 28.19
CA LEU A 37 -15.85 -10.19 28.66
C LEU A 37 -15.20 -8.81 28.48
N LEU A 38 -15.47 -8.14 27.38
CA LEU A 38 -15.01 -6.76 27.16
C LEU A 38 -15.69 -5.78 28.13
N MET A 39 -16.98 -5.96 28.43
CA MET A 39 -17.70 -5.17 29.43
C MET A 39 -17.09 -5.34 30.83
N ASP A 40 -16.79 -6.57 31.24
CA ASP A 40 -16.13 -6.85 32.53
C ASP A 40 -14.78 -6.12 32.64
N LYS A 41 -14.00 -6.10 31.55
CA LYS A 41 -12.73 -5.37 31.47
C LYS A 41 -12.93 -3.86 31.52
N TYR A 42 -13.92 -3.34 30.80
CA TYR A 42 -14.30 -1.93 30.85
C TYR A 42 -14.66 -1.49 32.28
N GLN A 43 -15.50 -2.26 32.98
CA GLN A 43 -15.90 -1.98 34.37
C GLN A 43 -14.72 -2.00 35.36
N ARG A 44 -13.66 -2.73 35.04
CA ARG A 44 -12.41 -2.80 35.82
C ARG A 44 -11.38 -1.74 35.41
N ASN A 45 -11.69 -0.88 34.44
CA ASN A 45 -10.76 0.06 33.82
C ASN A 45 -9.50 -0.63 33.25
N GLU A 46 -9.64 -1.85 32.74
CA GLU A 46 -8.56 -2.57 32.05
C GLU A 46 -8.40 -2.04 30.62
N ILE A 47 -7.15 -1.90 30.17
CA ILE A 47 -6.84 -1.55 28.78
C ILE A 47 -6.82 -2.84 27.95
N VAL A 48 -7.61 -2.87 26.87
CA VAL A 48 -7.63 -3.98 25.92
C VAL A 48 -6.97 -3.58 24.61
N LYS A 49 -6.00 -4.40 24.18
CA LYS A 49 -5.26 -4.22 22.93
C LYS A 49 -5.64 -5.27 21.91
N PHE A 50 -5.70 -4.85 20.65
CA PHE A 50 -5.71 -5.75 19.51
C PHE A 50 -4.30 -6.25 19.24
N TYR A 51 -4.19 -7.47 18.70
CA TYR A 51 -2.91 -8.12 18.43
C TYR A 51 -2.13 -7.42 17.32
N HIS A 52 -2.82 -7.06 16.22
CA HIS A 52 -2.20 -6.33 15.12
C HIS A 52 -2.16 -4.82 15.39
N HIS A 53 -1.07 -4.20 14.92
CA HIS A 53 -0.85 -2.75 14.99
C HIS A 53 -1.43 -2.08 13.73
N ASP A 54 -1.56 -0.76 13.78
CA ASP A 54 -1.75 0.00 12.56
C ASP A 54 -0.44 0.09 11.74
N ASN A 55 -0.54 0.63 10.54
CA ASN A 55 0.57 0.84 9.61
C ASN A 55 1.62 1.88 10.07
N ASN A 56 1.36 2.64 11.14
CA ASN A 56 2.38 3.48 11.78
C ASN A 56 3.15 2.71 12.87
N GLY A 57 2.78 1.45 13.12
CA GLY A 57 3.30 0.65 14.23
C GLY A 57 2.66 1.01 15.58
N ASP A 58 1.56 1.78 15.58
CA ASP A 58 0.84 2.11 16.79
C ASP A 58 -0.13 0.97 17.15
N ALA A 59 -0.15 0.59 18.43
CA ALA A 59 -1.09 -0.41 18.92
C ALA A 59 -2.53 0.11 18.78
N ILE A 60 -3.43 -0.76 18.34
CA ILE A 60 -4.87 -0.45 18.29
C ILE A 60 -5.51 -0.93 19.59
N TYR A 61 -6.32 -0.07 20.20
CA TYR A 61 -6.97 -0.30 21.48
C TYR A 61 -8.49 -0.35 21.31
N ALA A 62 -9.16 -1.16 22.12
CA ALA A 62 -10.60 -1.06 22.24
C ALA A 62 -10.94 0.20 23.05
N ASP A 63 -11.30 1.28 22.36
CA ASP A 63 -11.75 2.50 23.03
C ASP A 63 -13.22 2.33 23.46
N PHE A 64 -13.40 1.83 24.68
CA PHE A 64 -14.71 1.55 25.26
C PHE A 64 -15.62 2.78 25.36
N ASN A 65 -15.05 3.99 25.41
CA ASN A 65 -15.86 5.23 25.45
C ASN A 65 -16.54 5.52 24.11
N LEU A 66 -16.03 4.95 23.01
CA LEU A 66 -16.57 5.12 21.67
C LEU A 66 -17.52 3.98 21.28
N VAL A 67 -17.56 2.88 22.03
CA VAL A 67 -18.50 1.80 21.81
C VAL A 67 -19.90 2.24 22.22
N SER A 68 -20.85 2.17 21.28
CA SER A 68 -22.24 2.60 21.54
C SER A 68 -22.88 1.82 22.69
N GLU A 69 -23.71 2.49 23.50
CA GLU A 69 -24.44 1.86 24.61
C GLU A 69 -25.23 0.63 24.14
N ASN A 70 -25.87 0.73 22.97
CA ASN A 70 -26.62 -0.37 22.39
C ASN A 70 -25.74 -1.60 22.11
N THR A 71 -24.49 -1.42 21.67
CA THR A 71 -23.57 -2.53 21.38
C THR A 71 -23.36 -3.43 22.60
N TRP A 72 -23.28 -2.83 23.78
CA TRP A 72 -23.03 -3.54 25.04
C TRP A 72 -24.18 -4.44 25.48
N TYR A 73 -25.42 -4.06 25.17
CA TYR A 73 -26.63 -4.72 25.68
C TYR A 73 -27.38 -5.54 24.61
N ARG A 74 -26.79 -5.75 23.43
CA ARG A 74 -27.44 -6.51 22.36
C ARG A 74 -27.74 -7.94 22.79
N SER A 75 -28.96 -8.37 22.51
CA SER A 75 -29.32 -9.79 22.66
C SER A 75 -28.67 -10.64 21.57
N VAL A 76 -28.52 -11.95 21.83
CA VAL A 76 -28.06 -12.91 20.80
C VAL A 76 -28.93 -12.85 19.53
N ALA A 77 -30.24 -12.62 19.66
CA ALA A 77 -31.14 -12.49 18.53
C ALA A 77 -30.88 -11.21 17.71
N GLU A 78 -30.57 -10.11 18.37
CA GLU A 78 -30.21 -8.85 17.72
C GLU A 78 -28.85 -8.97 17.00
N ILE A 79 -27.85 -9.56 17.65
CA ILE A 79 -26.54 -9.84 17.03
C ILE A 79 -26.74 -10.67 15.76
N LYS A 80 -27.55 -11.73 15.82
CA LYS A 80 -27.87 -12.57 14.65
C LYS A 80 -28.43 -11.75 13.49
N GLN A 81 -29.32 -10.80 13.75
CA GLN A 81 -29.89 -9.93 12.72
C GLN A 81 -28.86 -8.94 12.14
N ILE A 82 -27.90 -8.46 12.95
CA ILE A 82 -26.81 -7.60 12.48
C ILE A 82 -25.85 -8.38 11.58
N LEU A 83 -25.55 -9.63 11.94
CA LEU A 83 -24.73 -10.50 11.09
C LEU A 83 -25.43 -10.78 9.75
N TYR A 84 -26.71 -11.19 9.82
CA TYR A 84 -27.40 -11.76 8.69
C TYR A 84 -28.90 -11.47 8.72
N ARG A 85 -29.42 -10.85 7.66
CA ARG A 85 -30.84 -10.47 7.55
C ARG A 85 -31.34 -10.59 6.11
N HIS A 86 -32.29 -11.50 5.88
CA HIS A 86 -32.90 -11.74 4.57
C HIS A 86 -34.06 -10.81 4.20
N THR A 87 -34.83 -10.31 5.19
CA THR A 87 -36.24 -9.92 4.95
C THR A 87 -36.49 -8.44 4.69
N ASP A 88 -35.64 -7.53 5.17
CA ASP A 88 -35.82 -6.09 4.96
C ASP A 88 -34.58 -5.53 4.27
N SER A 89 -34.68 -5.24 2.98
CA SER A 89 -33.57 -4.72 2.16
C SER A 89 -33.06 -3.37 2.67
N SER A 90 -33.88 -2.58 3.36
CA SER A 90 -33.54 -1.22 3.81
C SER A 90 -32.62 -1.16 5.04
N GLN A 91 -32.51 -2.25 5.79
CA GLN A 91 -31.72 -2.28 7.02
C GLN A 91 -30.37 -2.97 6.84
N PHE A 92 -29.35 -2.43 7.51
CA PHE A 92 -27.99 -2.93 7.50
C PHE A 92 -27.88 -4.37 8.03
N SER A 93 -27.02 -5.16 7.38
CA SER A 93 -26.42 -6.37 7.93
C SER A 93 -25.01 -6.54 7.35
N ILE A 94 -24.13 -7.22 8.09
CA ILE A 94 -22.76 -7.49 7.65
C ILE A 94 -22.78 -8.35 6.38
N HIS A 95 -23.66 -9.35 6.30
CA HIS A 95 -23.82 -10.18 5.10
C HIS A 95 -24.06 -9.34 3.83
N LYS A 96 -25.02 -8.40 3.87
CA LYS A 96 -25.31 -7.55 2.71
C LYS A 96 -24.13 -6.66 2.37
N ALA A 97 -23.50 -6.07 3.38
CA ALA A 97 -22.33 -5.24 3.17
C ALA A 97 -21.20 -6.03 2.50
N LEU A 98 -20.93 -7.26 2.93
CA LEU A 98 -19.97 -8.16 2.29
C LEU A 98 -20.39 -8.53 0.86
N TYR A 99 -21.67 -8.78 0.61
CA TYR A 99 -22.23 -9.05 -0.72
C TYR A 99 -22.02 -7.87 -1.68
N ASP A 100 -22.23 -6.63 -1.23
CA ASP A 100 -21.99 -5.42 -2.04
C ASP A 100 -20.50 -5.25 -2.41
N LEU A 101 -19.61 -5.75 -1.55
CA LEU A 101 -18.16 -5.84 -1.81
C LEU A 101 -17.79 -7.07 -2.66
N GLY A 102 -18.74 -7.90 -3.08
CA GLY A 102 -18.52 -9.06 -3.94
C GLY A 102 -18.17 -10.36 -3.22
N VAL A 103 -18.33 -10.42 -1.90
CA VAL A 103 -18.16 -11.64 -1.11
C VAL A 103 -19.51 -12.38 -1.02
N ILE A 104 -19.60 -13.51 -1.70
CA ILE A 104 -20.83 -14.29 -1.82
C ILE A 104 -20.89 -15.35 -0.72
N GLU A 105 -22.07 -15.58 -0.18
CA GLU A 105 -22.32 -16.67 0.77
C GLU A 105 -22.12 -18.03 0.07
N PRO A 106 -21.26 -18.91 0.61
CA PRO A 106 -20.94 -20.17 -0.03
C PRO A 106 -21.95 -21.27 0.31
N GLU A 107 -22.18 -22.17 -0.64
CA GLU A 107 -23.08 -23.33 -0.46
C GLU A 107 -22.43 -24.50 0.28
N SER A 108 -21.10 -24.64 0.22
CA SER A 108 -20.41 -25.76 0.86
C SER A 108 -20.19 -25.49 2.36
N THR A 109 -20.47 -26.48 3.21
CA THR A 109 -20.32 -26.39 4.68
C THR A 109 -18.95 -25.88 5.11
N PHE A 110 -17.85 -26.37 4.52
CA PHE A 110 -16.50 -25.92 4.87
C PHE A 110 -16.29 -24.43 4.61
N LYS A 111 -16.63 -23.95 3.41
CA LYS A 111 -16.56 -22.52 3.09
C LYS A 111 -17.57 -21.70 3.91
N TYR A 112 -18.71 -22.27 4.29
CA TYR A 112 -19.70 -21.61 5.14
C TYR A 112 -19.14 -21.36 6.55
N ASN A 113 -18.45 -22.33 7.14
CA ASN A 113 -17.73 -22.12 8.40
C ASN A 113 -16.73 -20.95 8.30
N ARG A 114 -15.99 -20.86 7.19
CA ARG A 114 -15.08 -19.73 6.92
C ARG A 114 -15.81 -18.41 6.75
N TYR A 115 -16.99 -18.44 6.12
CA TYR A 115 -17.87 -17.28 6.04
C TYR A 115 -18.33 -16.80 7.44
N LEU A 116 -18.67 -17.73 8.34
CA LEU A 116 -19.02 -17.41 9.73
C LEU A 116 -17.85 -16.76 10.49
N GLN A 117 -16.61 -17.23 10.28
CA GLN A 117 -15.42 -16.60 10.86
C GLN A 117 -15.21 -15.18 10.32
N LEU A 118 -15.44 -14.95 9.02
CA LEU A 118 -15.40 -13.61 8.44
C LEU A 118 -16.47 -12.69 9.02
N LEU A 119 -17.70 -13.19 9.22
CA LEU A 119 -18.78 -12.43 9.88
C LEU A 119 -18.40 -12.04 11.32
N TYR A 120 -17.80 -12.98 12.07
CA TYR A 120 -17.28 -12.73 13.42
C TYR A 120 -16.21 -11.63 13.40
N LEU A 121 -15.18 -11.79 12.56
CA LEU A 121 -14.07 -10.83 12.43
C LEU A 121 -14.60 -9.43 12.12
N MET A 122 -15.46 -9.30 11.12
CA MET A 122 -15.99 -8.01 10.70
C MET A 122 -16.91 -7.38 11.75
N TYR A 123 -17.61 -8.16 12.56
CA TYR A 123 -18.34 -7.62 13.71
C TYR A 123 -17.38 -7.02 14.73
N ILE A 124 -16.34 -7.75 15.13
CA ILE A 124 -15.37 -7.27 16.14
C ILE A 124 -14.67 -6.00 15.64
N ILE A 125 -14.24 -6.00 14.38
CA ILE A 125 -13.56 -4.87 13.75
C ILE A 125 -14.49 -3.63 13.70
N ASN A 126 -15.75 -3.79 13.25
CA ASN A 126 -16.67 -2.67 13.11
C ASN A 126 -17.22 -2.11 14.43
N TYR A 127 -17.35 -2.93 15.49
CA TYR A 127 -17.98 -2.52 16.74
C TYR A 127 -17.04 -2.34 17.93
N PHE A 128 -15.80 -2.84 17.86
CA PHE A 128 -14.83 -2.71 18.95
C PHE A 128 -13.47 -2.14 18.50
N ALA A 129 -12.97 -2.48 17.31
CA ALA A 129 -11.73 -1.88 16.81
C ALA A 129 -11.95 -0.45 16.32
N PHE A 130 -13.01 -0.22 15.54
CA PHE A 130 -13.34 1.10 14.99
C PHE A 130 -14.83 1.46 15.18
N PRO A 131 -15.35 1.52 16.43
CA PRO A 131 -16.77 1.65 16.72
C PRO A 131 -17.45 2.92 16.15
N ASN A 132 -16.70 3.99 15.90
CA ASN A 132 -17.19 5.24 15.33
C ASN A 132 -17.11 5.32 13.79
N LEU A 133 -16.65 4.25 13.15
CA LEU A 133 -16.44 4.19 11.71
C LEU A 133 -17.29 3.08 11.12
N ASN A 134 -18.14 3.42 10.15
CA ASN A 134 -18.77 2.39 9.33
C ASN A 134 -17.75 1.93 8.28
N ILE A 135 -17.07 0.84 8.58
CA ILE A 135 -15.95 0.32 7.77
C ILE A 135 -16.41 -0.09 6.38
N PHE A 136 -17.61 -0.68 6.25
CA PHE A 136 -18.14 -1.06 4.95
C PHE A 136 -18.42 0.14 4.06
N LYS A 137 -18.90 1.25 4.63
CA LYS A 137 -19.05 2.51 3.89
C LYS A 137 -17.70 3.07 3.43
N ARG A 138 -16.64 2.86 4.21
CA ARG A 138 -15.27 3.31 3.91
C ARG A 138 -14.55 2.42 2.88
N LEU A 139 -14.90 1.14 2.84
CA LEU A 139 -14.45 0.19 1.83
C LEU A 139 -15.24 0.30 0.53
N HIS A 140 -16.23 1.18 0.42
CA HIS A 140 -17.01 1.31 -0.80
C HIS A 140 -16.24 2.06 -1.89
N GLN A 141 -16.27 1.52 -3.11
CA GLN A 141 -15.50 2.00 -4.24
C GLN A 141 -15.74 3.49 -4.57
N ASP A 142 -16.96 4.01 -4.43
CA ASP A 142 -17.22 5.44 -4.72
C ASP A 142 -16.49 6.45 -3.79
N GLN A 143 -15.70 5.98 -2.81
CA GLN A 143 -14.92 6.81 -1.89
C GLN A 143 -13.39 6.75 -2.10
N PHE A 144 -12.89 6.27 -3.25
CA PHE A 144 -11.45 6.07 -3.49
C PHE A 144 -10.56 7.30 -3.30
N ASN A 145 -11.10 8.50 -3.48
CA ASN A 145 -10.34 9.72 -3.22
C ASN A 145 -10.01 9.74 -1.73
N ASN A 146 -8.72 9.65 -1.37
CA ASN A 146 -8.18 9.75 0.00
C ASN A 146 -8.19 8.47 0.87
N THR A 147 -8.24 7.26 0.31
CA THR A 147 -8.31 6.02 1.12
C THR A 147 -7.01 5.23 1.23
N TYR A 148 -6.06 5.45 0.33
CA TYR A 148 -4.82 4.67 0.32
C TYR A 148 -3.75 5.16 1.29
N ASP A 149 -3.81 6.42 1.71
CA ASP A 149 -2.69 7.02 2.41
C ASP A 149 -2.48 6.36 3.78
N GLU A 150 -1.35 5.67 3.92
CA GLU A 150 -0.94 4.97 5.14
C GLU A 150 -0.81 5.92 6.35
N GLY A 151 -0.67 7.23 6.13
CA GLY A 151 -0.71 8.23 7.20
C GLY A 151 -2.13 8.60 7.69
N THR A 152 -3.18 8.15 7.00
CA THR A 152 -4.57 8.56 7.29
C THR A 152 -5.33 7.51 8.09
N SER A 153 -6.43 7.91 8.74
CA SER A 153 -7.35 6.97 9.38
C SER A 153 -7.90 5.91 8.44
N ASN A 154 -7.85 6.16 7.11
CA ASN A 154 -8.41 5.25 6.14
C ASN A 154 -7.47 4.07 5.80
N GLY A 155 -6.19 4.33 5.60
CA GLY A 155 -5.19 3.26 5.43
C GLY A 155 -5.12 2.33 6.65
N LYS A 156 -5.29 2.88 7.86
CA LYS A 156 -5.26 2.13 9.12
C LYS A 156 -6.24 0.95 9.16
N TYR A 157 -7.49 1.13 8.73
CA TYR A 157 -8.47 0.05 8.85
C TYR A 157 -8.25 -1.05 7.82
N VAL A 158 -7.80 -0.74 6.59
CA VAL A 158 -7.56 -1.78 5.58
C VAL A 158 -6.35 -2.62 5.97
N SER A 159 -5.24 -2.00 6.39
CA SER A 159 -4.08 -2.73 6.92
C SER A 159 -4.48 -3.59 8.11
N PHE A 160 -5.28 -3.07 9.04
CA PHE A 160 -5.72 -3.86 10.18
C PHE A 160 -6.59 -5.06 9.77
N ILE A 161 -7.53 -4.87 8.84
CA ILE A 161 -8.35 -5.97 8.30
C ILE A 161 -7.45 -7.02 7.63
N MET A 162 -6.58 -6.60 6.71
CA MET A 162 -5.69 -7.50 5.98
C MET A 162 -4.76 -8.27 6.91
N ASN A 163 -4.16 -7.61 7.91
CA ASN A 163 -3.32 -8.27 8.92
C ASN A 163 -4.07 -9.37 9.66
N ASN A 164 -5.33 -9.16 10.02
CA ASN A 164 -6.16 -10.22 10.64
C ASN A 164 -6.49 -11.34 9.64
N LEU A 165 -6.70 -11.04 8.36
CA LEU A 165 -6.98 -12.05 7.32
C LEU A 165 -5.76 -12.93 7.02
N PHE A 166 -4.54 -12.42 7.19
CA PHE A 166 -3.30 -13.18 6.98
C PHE A 166 -3.00 -14.26 8.02
N GLU A 167 -3.74 -14.27 9.13
CA GLU A 167 -3.60 -15.32 10.16
C GLU A 167 -4.04 -16.71 9.64
N ASP A 168 -4.77 -16.78 8.52
CA ASP A 168 -5.02 -18.02 7.78
C ASP A 168 -3.86 -18.30 6.81
N GLU A 169 -2.90 -19.12 7.25
CA GLU A 169 -1.65 -19.40 6.52
C GLU A 169 -1.88 -19.98 5.12
N ASP A 170 -2.78 -20.97 4.97
CA ASP A 170 -3.07 -21.61 3.68
C ASP A 170 -3.63 -20.59 2.67
N THR A 171 -4.53 -19.73 3.14
CA THR A 171 -5.16 -18.69 2.32
C THR A 171 -4.16 -17.59 1.97
N PHE A 172 -3.30 -17.24 2.92
CA PHE A 172 -2.24 -16.28 2.73
C PHE A 172 -1.22 -16.74 1.69
N VAL A 173 -0.74 -17.98 1.75
CA VAL A 173 0.19 -18.55 0.76
C VAL A 173 -0.41 -18.50 -0.64
N ARG A 174 -1.69 -18.88 -0.78
CA ARG A 174 -2.40 -18.77 -2.08
C ARG A 174 -2.48 -17.31 -2.54
N PHE A 175 -2.79 -16.40 -1.62
CA PHE A 175 -2.95 -14.97 -1.93
C PHE A 175 -1.64 -14.37 -2.41
N GLN A 176 -0.52 -14.74 -1.80
CA GLN A 176 0.83 -14.38 -2.25
C GLN A 176 1.09 -14.89 -3.67
N GLN A 177 0.80 -16.16 -3.96
CA GLN A 177 1.04 -16.72 -5.29
C GLN A 177 0.24 -16.01 -6.39
N GLU A 178 -1.05 -15.73 -6.16
CA GLU A 178 -1.86 -15.00 -7.15
C GLU A 178 -1.39 -13.55 -7.30
N THR A 179 -0.94 -12.92 -6.21
CA THR A 179 -0.36 -11.56 -6.22
C THR A 179 0.96 -11.50 -7.00
N ILE A 180 1.81 -12.53 -6.90
CA ILE A 180 3.04 -12.66 -7.70
C ILE A 180 2.69 -12.69 -9.19
N ASN A 181 1.74 -13.53 -9.59
CA ASN A 181 1.32 -13.61 -11.00
C ASN A 181 0.81 -12.27 -11.55
N ILE A 182 0.06 -11.51 -10.74
CA ILE A 182 -0.38 -10.15 -11.09
C ILE A 182 0.81 -9.19 -11.18
N THR A 183 1.80 -9.33 -10.30
CA THR A 183 2.99 -8.49 -10.27
C THR A 183 3.86 -8.72 -11.51
N ASP A 184 4.07 -9.97 -11.91
CA ASP A 184 4.85 -10.33 -13.09
C ASP A 184 4.27 -9.69 -14.36
N ILE A 185 2.96 -9.81 -14.58
CA ILE A 185 2.32 -9.20 -15.74
C ILE A 185 2.28 -7.67 -15.67
N SER A 186 2.20 -7.11 -14.45
CA SER A 186 2.28 -5.66 -14.24
C SER A 186 3.68 -5.13 -14.58
N TYR A 187 4.73 -5.90 -14.32
CA TYR A 187 6.10 -5.54 -14.70
C TYR A 187 6.27 -5.49 -16.23
N ASP A 188 5.78 -6.50 -16.95
CA ASP A 188 5.74 -6.49 -18.42
C ASP A 188 5.01 -5.25 -18.96
N LEU A 189 3.83 -4.94 -18.40
CA LEU A 189 3.04 -3.78 -18.78
C LEU A 189 3.76 -2.45 -18.50
N ALA A 190 4.49 -2.34 -17.39
CA ALA A 190 5.29 -1.16 -17.09
C ALA A 190 6.39 -0.94 -18.14
N ILE A 191 7.04 -2.03 -18.60
CA ILE A 191 8.00 -1.97 -19.72
C ILE A 191 7.32 -1.50 -21.01
N GLN A 192 6.16 -2.07 -21.35
CA GLN A 192 5.40 -1.67 -22.54
C GLN A 192 4.96 -0.21 -22.49
N CYS A 193 4.51 0.29 -21.33
CA CYS A 193 4.17 1.70 -21.14
C CYS A 193 5.40 2.60 -21.37
N ARG A 194 6.58 2.16 -20.95
CA ARG A 194 7.85 2.88 -21.21
C ARG A 194 8.17 2.90 -22.69
N LEU A 195 8.11 1.74 -23.37
CA LEU A 195 8.35 1.65 -24.81
C LEU A 195 7.37 2.52 -25.60
N MET A 196 6.09 2.52 -25.22
CA MET A 196 5.05 3.34 -25.85
C MET A 196 5.34 4.83 -25.70
N SER A 197 5.74 5.29 -24.52
CA SER A 197 6.14 6.69 -24.29
C SER A 197 7.35 7.09 -25.15
N GLN A 198 8.31 6.18 -25.35
CA GLN A 198 9.50 6.42 -26.16
C GLN A 198 9.20 6.41 -27.68
N ALA A 199 8.29 5.54 -28.13
CA ALA A 199 7.86 5.46 -29.52
C ALA A 199 7.04 6.68 -29.96
N PHE A 200 6.24 7.25 -29.04
CA PHE A 200 5.36 8.40 -29.31
C PHE A 200 5.63 9.58 -28.36
N PRO A 201 6.82 10.21 -28.40
CA PRO A 201 7.29 11.14 -27.37
C PRO A 201 6.61 12.52 -27.36
N PHE A 202 5.78 12.87 -28.36
CA PHE A 202 5.24 14.23 -28.54
C PHE A 202 3.75 14.29 -28.91
N SER A 203 2.91 13.38 -28.42
CA SER A 203 1.48 13.38 -28.73
C SER A 203 0.63 12.86 -27.55
N ASN A 204 -0.66 13.19 -27.54
CA ASN A 204 -1.64 12.54 -26.64
C ASN A 204 -1.94 11.08 -27.06
N HIS A 205 -1.20 10.56 -28.06
CA HIS A 205 -1.46 9.30 -28.71
C HIS A 205 -1.30 8.09 -27.77
N PRO A 206 -0.29 8.03 -26.86
CA PRO A 206 -0.20 6.96 -25.87
C PRO A 206 -1.42 6.87 -24.95
N LEU A 207 -1.94 8.02 -24.51
CA LEU A 207 -3.12 8.07 -23.63
C LEU A 207 -4.40 7.64 -24.36
N ASN A 208 -4.52 7.97 -25.65
CA ASN A 208 -5.65 7.56 -26.48
C ASN A 208 -5.63 6.05 -26.76
N ILE A 209 -4.47 5.49 -27.15
CA ILE A 209 -4.30 4.03 -27.33
C ILE A 209 -4.68 3.30 -26.04
N LEU A 210 -4.16 3.78 -24.91
CA LEU A 210 -4.46 3.16 -23.62
C LEU A 210 -5.95 3.22 -23.29
N GLN A 211 -6.63 4.32 -23.61
CA GLN A 211 -8.06 4.47 -23.42
C GLN A 211 -8.86 3.46 -24.26
N GLU A 212 -8.49 3.27 -25.54
CA GLU A 212 -9.11 2.27 -26.42
C GLU A 212 -8.97 0.85 -25.87
N ILE A 213 -7.77 0.51 -25.35
CA ILE A 213 -7.48 -0.78 -24.70
C ILE A 213 -8.37 -0.99 -23.47
N ILE A 214 -8.45 0.01 -22.60
CA ILE A 214 -9.27 -0.05 -21.37
C ILE A 214 -10.74 -0.30 -21.73
N GLU A 215 -11.29 0.46 -22.66
CA GLU A 215 -12.69 0.35 -23.09
C GLU A 215 -12.99 -1.02 -23.71
N SER A 216 -12.05 -1.56 -24.50
CA SER A 216 -12.16 -2.91 -25.07
C SER A 216 -12.25 -3.98 -23.98
N ASN A 217 -11.38 -3.90 -22.98
CA ASN A 217 -11.25 -4.92 -21.95
C ASN A 217 -12.40 -4.93 -20.95
N GLN A 218 -13.06 -3.80 -20.72
CA GLN A 218 -14.24 -3.71 -19.84
C GLN A 218 -15.40 -4.63 -20.29
N THR A 219 -15.46 -5.02 -21.56
CA THR A 219 -16.51 -5.91 -22.08
C THR A 219 -16.35 -7.39 -21.66
N TRP A 220 -15.18 -7.79 -21.17
CA TRP A 220 -14.85 -9.19 -20.86
C TRP A 220 -14.87 -9.55 -19.37
N VAL A 221 -15.09 -8.55 -18.49
CA VAL A 221 -15.01 -8.68 -17.04
C VAL A 221 -16.42 -8.85 -16.45
N SER A 222 -16.92 -10.08 -16.39
CA SER A 222 -18.25 -10.31 -15.78
C SER A 222 -18.44 -11.67 -15.12
N GLN A 223 -17.38 -12.42 -14.83
CA GLN A 223 -17.50 -13.72 -14.20
C GLN A 223 -17.24 -13.59 -12.69
N GLN A 224 -18.24 -13.94 -11.88
CA GLN A 224 -18.05 -14.15 -10.45
C GLN A 224 -17.64 -15.60 -10.23
N SER A 225 -16.43 -15.81 -9.70
CA SER A 225 -15.98 -17.14 -9.30
C SER A 225 -16.42 -17.44 -7.86
N LEU A 226 -16.92 -18.66 -7.62
CA LEU A 226 -17.30 -19.16 -6.29
C LEU A 226 -16.04 -19.55 -5.48
N LYS A 227 -15.29 -18.53 -5.07
CA LYS A 227 -14.08 -18.66 -4.25
C LYS A 227 -14.39 -18.80 -2.77
N ASP A 228 -13.34 -19.09 -2.02
CA ASP A 228 -13.36 -19.02 -0.57
C ASP A 228 -13.69 -17.58 -0.10
N PRO A 229 -14.61 -17.37 0.86
CA PRO A 229 -15.04 -16.02 1.25
C PRO A 229 -13.93 -15.17 1.89
N ILE A 230 -13.00 -15.77 2.64
CA ILE A 230 -11.86 -15.04 3.22
C ILE A 230 -10.95 -14.58 2.09
N PHE A 231 -10.59 -15.48 1.18
CA PHE A 231 -9.79 -15.17 0.00
C PHE A 231 -10.42 -14.06 -0.86
N SER A 232 -11.72 -14.17 -1.17
CA SER A 232 -12.45 -13.16 -1.94
C SER A 232 -12.41 -11.78 -1.28
N PHE A 233 -12.48 -11.74 0.06
CA PHE A 233 -12.39 -10.48 0.79
C PHE A 233 -10.97 -9.90 0.81
N MET A 234 -9.94 -10.74 0.84
CA MET A 234 -8.54 -10.32 0.67
C MET A 234 -8.30 -9.73 -0.72
N GLU A 235 -8.78 -10.40 -1.78
CA GLU A 235 -8.72 -9.89 -3.16
C GLU A 235 -9.39 -8.52 -3.28
N TYR A 236 -10.57 -8.37 -2.65
CA TYR A 236 -11.29 -7.10 -2.64
C TYR A 236 -10.48 -6.00 -1.95
N CYS A 237 -10.00 -6.25 -0.73
CA CYS A 237 -9.25 -5.26 0.04
C CYS A 237 -7.97 -4.84 -0.67
N GLN A 238 -7.27 -5.79 -1.31
CA GLN A 238 -6.10 -5.47 -2.12
C GLN A 238 -6.47 -4.66 -3.35
N SER A 239 -7.47 -5.09 -4.12
CA SER A 239 -7.90 -4.38 -5.33
C SER A 239 -8.39 -2.97 -5.00
N PHE A 240 -9.15 -2.81 -3.92
CA PHE A 240 -9.57 -1.52 -3.39
C PHE A 240 -8.37 -0.60 -3.11
N SER A 241 -7.36 -1.12 -2.44
CA SER A 241 -6.18 -0.35 -2.04
C SER A 241 -5.30 -0.01 -3.23
N MET A 242 -4.99 -0.99 -4.07
CA MET A 242 -4.22 -0.79 -5.30
C MET A 242 -4.88 0.23 -6.23
N ARG A 243 -6.20 0.15 -6.39
CA ARG A 243 -6.94 1.14 -7.18
C ARG A 243 -6.87 2.53 -6.56
N SER A 244 -7.13 2.64 -5.26
CA SER A 244 -7.02 3.91 -4.52
C SER A 244 -5.64 4.53 -4.73
N TYR A 245 -4.58 3.73 -4.58
CA TYR A 245 -3.20 4.13 -4.82
C TYR A 245 -2.99 4.64 -6.25
N CYS A 246 -3.44 3.88 -7.25
CA CYS A 246 -3.23 4.23 -8.66
C CYS A 246 -3.96 5.53 -9.03
N VAL A 247 -5.22 5.68 -8.59
CA VAL A 247 -6.02 6.90 -8.81
C VAL A 247 -5.38 8.10 -8.11
N ASP A 248 -5.05 7.95 -6.82
CA ASP A 248 -4.44 9.04 -6.04
C ASP A 248 -3.10 9.45 -6.67
N LEU A 249 -2.22 8.50 -7.02
CA LEU A 249 -0.93 8.83 -7.63
C LEU A 249 -1.09 9.43 -9.03
N TYR A 250 -1.97 8.88 -9.87
CA TYR A 250 -2.24 9.42 -11.20
C TYR A 250 -2.67 10.88 -11.12
N ASN A 251 -3.60 11.21 -10.22
CA ASN A 251 -4.07 12.59 -10.01
C ASN A 251 -2.91 13.48 -9.53
N ASN A 252 -2.19 13.07 -8.47
CA ASN A 252 -1.07 13.83 -7.91
C ASN A 252 0.05 14.10 -8.93
N LEU A 253 0.32 13.16 -9.83
CA LEU A 253 1.34 13.31 -10.88
C LEU A 253 0.85 14.15 -12.07
N SER A 254 -0.47 14.20 -12.29
CA SER A 254 -1.09 14.91 -13.40
C SER A 254 -1.37 16.39 -13.10
N ASP A 255 -1.52 16.76 -11.82
CA ASP A 255 -1.92 18.10 -11.39
C ASP A 255 -0.86 19.18 -11.64
N ASP A 256 0.43 18.86 -11.52
CA ASP A 256 1.53 19.82 -11.74
C ASP A 256 2.59 19.28 -12.74
N PRO A 257 2.67 19.85 -13.96
CA PRO A 257 3.62 19.41 -14.97
C PRO A 257 5.07 19.81 -14.68
N ASN A 258 5.35 20.59 -13.63
CA ASN A 258 6.69 21.02 -13.19
C ASN A 258 7.08 20.49 -11.81
N LEU A 259 6.28 19.57 -11.27
CA LEU A 259 6.39 19.06 -9.90
C LEU A 259 7.77 18.52 -9.50
N PHE A 260 8.47 17.92 -10.46
CA PHE A 260 9.81 17.36 -10.30
C PHE A 260 10.91 18.20 -10.95
N LYS A 261 10.63 19.48 -11.25
CA LYS A 261 11.62 20.38 -11.85
C LYS A 261 12.50 20.99 -10.76
N PHE A 262 13.62 20.34 -10.47
CA PHE A 262 14.63 20.83 -9.53
C PHE A 262 15.45 21.99 -10.11
N ASP A 263 15.99 22.81 -9.21
CA ASP A 263 16.93 23.87 -9.57
C ASP A 263 18.21 23.27 -10.17
N SER A 264 18.86 24.03 -11.06
CA SER A 264 20.16 23.68 -11.62
C SER A 264 21.23 23.56 -10.52
N LEU A 265 22.13 22.59 -10.66
CA LEU A 265 23.16 22.33 -9.66
C LEU A 265 24.34 23.28 -9.81
N THR A 266 24.69 23.95 -8.72
CA THR A 266 25.92 24.75 -8.59
C THR A 266 27.12 23.89 -8.20
N ILE A 267 26.88 22.89 -7.35
CA ILE A 267 27.86 21.90 -6.92
C ILE A 267 27.49 20.56 -7.53
N GLN A 268 28.34 20.07 -8.43
CA GLN A 268 28.18 18.80 -9.12
C GLN A 268 28.54 17.62 -8.20
N PRO A 269 27.95 16.43 -8.43
CA PRO A 269 28.36 15.24 -7.69
C PRO A 269 29.82 14.89 -8.02
N SER A 270 30.52 14.25 -7.08
CA SER A 270 31.89 13.79 -7.30
C SER A 270 31.95 12.84 -8.50
N GLY A 271 32.93 13.03 -9.39
CA GLY A 271 33.12 12.17 -10.57
C GLY A 271 33.33 10.69 -10.19
N PHE A 272 33.93 10.43 -9.02
CA PHE A 272 34.16 9.08 -8.52
C PHE A 272 32.89 8.36 -8.07
N TRP A 273 31.87 9.10 -7.60
CA TRP A 273 30.61 8.49 -7.16
C TRP A 273 29.85 7.82 -8.30
N LYS A 274 30.13 8.19 -9.56
CA LYS A 274 29.56 7.56 -10.76
C LYS A 274 30.09 6.14 -11.02
N GLN A 275 30.98 5.61 -10.20
CA GLN A 275 31.51 4.25 -10.35
C GLN A 275 31.77 3.58 -8.99
N GLN A 276 31.35 4.21 -7.89
CA GLN A 276 31.69 3.78 -6.55
C GLN A 276 30.53 3.05 -5.87
N TYR A 277 30.81 1.84 -5.42
CA TYR A 277 29.97 1.07 -4.52
C TYR A 277 30.47 1.24 -3.08
N ILE A 278 29.53 1.48 -2.16
CA ILE A 278 29.78 1.61 -0.73
C ILE A 278 29.19 0.38 -0.07
N PRO A 279 30.00 -0.49 0.57
CA PRO A 279 29.48 -1.55 1.43
C PRO A 279 28.56 -0.93 2.49
N ILE A 280 27.41 -1.53 2.77
CA ILE A 280 26.43 -0.96 3.73
C ILE A 280 27.07 -0.71 5.11
N GLU A 281 28.00 -1.57 5.53
CA GLU A 281 28.78 -1.42 6.77
C GLU A 281 29.64 -0.15 6.81
N LYS A 282 30.04 0.40 5.66
CA LYS A 282 30.85 1.62 5.52
C LYS A 282 30.02 2.85 5.14
N LEU A 283 28.69 2.75 5.17
CA LEU A 283 27.82 3.86 4.80
C LEU A 283 28.06 5.09 5.68
N ASP A 284 28.30 4.91 6.99
CA ASP A 284 28.53 6.03 7.92
C ASP A 284 29.82 6.81 7.62
N ASP A 285 30.86 6.17 7.07
CA ASP A 285 32.08 6.85 6.65
C ASP A 285 31.81 7.79 5.47
N PHE A 286 31.08 7.30 4.46
CA PHE A 286 30.63 8.10 3.33
C PHE A 286 29.73 9.26 3.76
N LEU A 287 28.83 9.03 4.72
CA LEU A 287 27.93 10.06 5.26
C LEU A 287 28.67 11.20 5.98
N MET A 288 29.94 11.02 6.34
CA MET A 288 30.81 12.02 6.96
C MET A 288 31.70 12.79 5.98
N GLU A 289 31.60 12.52 4.67
CA GLU A 289 32.40 13.20 3.65
C GLU A 289 31.97 14.66 3.44
N ASP A 290 32.95 15.55 3.30
CA ASP A 290 32.71 16.97 3.02
C ASP A 290 32.07 17.17 1.64
N GLU A 291 32.41 16.32 0.66
CA GLU A 291 31.83 16.36 -0.70
C GLU A 291 30.33 16.07 -0.67
N LEU A 292 29.90 15.04 0.08
CA LEU A 292 28.48 14.68 0.21
C LEU A 292 27.67 15.83 0.82
N TYR A 293 28.15 16.40 1.93
CA TYR A 293 27.48 17.53 2.58
C TYR A 293 27.30 18.72 1.61
N ARG A 294 28.39 19.09 0.93
CA ARG A 294 28.40 20.24 0.00
C ARG A 294 27.45 20.00 -1.17
N PHE A 295 27.46 18.81 -1.76
CA PHE A 295 26.55 18.41 -2.82
C PHE A 295 25.08 18.43 -2.37
N CYS A 296 24.73 17.75 -1.27
CA CYS A 296 23.34 17.64 -0.84
C CYS A 296 22.75 19.00 -0.45
N TYR A 297 23.51 19.89 0.19
CA TYR A 297 23.04 21.20 0.64
C TYR A 297 23.35 22.35 -0.32
N GLN A 298 24.11 22.11 -1.39
CA GLN A 298 24.56 23.12 -2.35
C GLN A 298 25.25 24.30 -1.64
N LYS A 299 26.24 23.97 -0.79
CA LYS A 299 27.05 24.96 -0.04
C LYS A 299 28.53 24.80 -0.36
N GLU A 300 29.19 25.88 -0.75
CA GLU A 300 30.62 25.82 -1.13
C GLU A 300 31.56 25.73 0.08
N LYS A 301 31.15 26.28 1.24
CA LYS A 301 31.96 26.29 2.45
C LYS A 301 32.13 24.86 3.00
N ASN A 302 33.37 24.50 3.34
CA ASN A 302 33.65 23.23 4.03
C ASN A 302 32.91 23.15 5.38
N PRO A 303 32.19 22.05 5.64
CA PRO A 303 31.40 21.91 6.86
C PRO A 303 32.30 21.70 8.07
N GLU A 304 31.95 22.32 9.19
CA GLU A 304 32.58 21.99 10.47
C GLU A 304 32.14 20.59 10.93
N VAL A 305 32.97 19.95 11.78
CA VAL A 305 32.65 18.60 12.33
C VAL A 305 31.27 18.55 12.99
N ARG A 306 30.87 19.62 13.69
CA ARG A 306 29.55 19.72 14.32
C ARG A 306 28.41 19.75 13.29
N GLU A 307 28.62 20.36 12.13
CA GLU A 307 27.63 20.41 11.05
C GLU A 307 27.47 19.04 10.40
N LYS A 308 28.58 18.30 10.23
CA LYS A 308 28.56 16.92 9.74
C LYS A 308 27.82 15.96 10.67
N ILE A 309 28.06 16.07 11.98
CA ILE A 309 27.31 15.29 12.98
C ILE A 309 25.81 15.62 12.93
N LYS A 310 25.43 16.89 12.74
CA LYS A 310 24.02 17.28 12.57
C LYS A 310 23.43 16.74 11.27
N PHE A 311 24.19 16.75 10.18
CA PHE A 311 23.80 16.18 8.90
C PHE A 311 23.52 14.69 9.01
N MET A 312 24.43 13.91 9.61
CA MET A 312 24.23 12.47 9.84
C MET A 312 23.00 12.15 10.69
N LYS A 313 22.71 12.98 11.70
CA LYS A 313 21.50 12.86 12.54
C LYS A 313 20.27 13.50 11.89
N GLY A 314 20.41 14.02 10.67
CA GLY A 314 19.36 14.68 9.93
C GLY A 314 18.30 13.72 9.41
N LYS A 315 17.11 14.25 9.14
CA LYS A 315 15.97 13.42 8.70
C LYS A 315 16.18 12.80 7.31
N SER A 316 16.96 13.43 6.43
CA SER A 316 17.29 12.87 5.12
C SER A 316 18.16 11.60 5.21
N VAL A 317 19.16 11.61 6.10
CA VAL A 317 20.01 10.43 6.35
C VAL A 317 19.23 9.33 7.08
N ALA A 318 18.42 9.70 8.08
CA ALA A 318 17.54 8.74 8.75
C ALA A 318 16.57 8.07 7.75
N PHE A 319 16.05 8.83 6.78
CA PHE A 319 15.18 8.30 5.74
C PHE A 319 15.91 7.36 4.77
N LEU A 320 17.15 7.66 4.35
CA LEU A 320 17.97 6.72 3.57
C LEU A 320 18.15 5.38 4.31
N LYS A 321 18.50 5.43 5.60
CA LYS A 321 18.65 4.21 6.42
C LYS A 321 17.35 3.41 6.52
N LYS A 322 16.21 4.11 6.58
CA LYS A 322 14.89 3.48 6.57
C LYS A 322 14.57 2.81 5.23
N LEU A 323 14.92 3.45 4.11
CA LEU A 323 14.77 2.84 2.79
C LEU A 323 15.65 1.59 2.62
N ILE A 324 16.86 1.58 3.17
CA ILE A 324 17.74 0.40 3.21
C ILE A 324 17.09 -0.73 4.03
N ALA A 325 16.52 -0.42 5.20
CA ALA A 325 15.81 -1.41 5.99
C ALA A 325 14.57 -1.99 5.27
N TYR A 326 13.82 -1.13 4.59
CA TYR A 326 12.71 -1.55 3.73
C TYR A 326 13.19 -2.49 2.61
N ASP A 327 14.33 -2.18 1.99
CA ASP A 327 14.90 -2.99 0.91
C ASP A 327 15.34 -4.39 1.39
N HIS A 328 15.88 -4.50 2.61
CA HIS A 328 16.16 -5.79 3.24
C HIS A 328 14.89 -6.62 3.48
N ASN A 329 13.79 -5.98 3.89
CA ASN A 329 12.50 -6.65 4.05
C ASN A 329 11.97 -7.13 2.68
N TRP A 330 12.07 -6.28 1.65
CA TRP A 330 11.66 -6.60 0.29
C TRP A 330 12.37 -7.84 -0.28
N LYS A 331 13.70 -7.93 -0.09
CA LYS A 331 14.53 -9.04 -0.58
C LYS A 331 14.16 -10.41 -0.01
N GLN A 332 13.51 -10.47 1.15
CA GLN A 332 13.03 -11.75 1.70
C GLN A 332 11.99 -12.43 0.81
N TYR A 333 11.30 -11.66 -0.04
CA TYR A 333 10.17 -12.13 -0.85
C TYR A 333 10.37 -11.93 -2.35
N ASN A 334 11.43 -11.23 -2.75
CA ASN A 334 11.71 -10.90 -4.14
C ASN A 334 13.16 -11.26 -4.52
N ASP A 335 13.37 -11.48 -5.81
CA ASP A 335 14.68 -11.88 -6.33
C ASP A 335 15.68 -10.71 -6.40
N ASP A 336 15.22 -9.47 -6.33
CA ASP A 336 16.06 -8.27 -6.43
C ASP A 336 15.80 -7.25 -5.32
N PHE A 337 16.85 -6.52 -4.96
CA PHE A 337 16.79 -5.31 -4.15
C PHE A 337 16.37 -4.10 -5.01
N ILE A 338 15.80 -3.08 -4.38
CA ILE A 338 15.37 -1.80 -4.96
C ILE A 338 16.53 -0.80 -5.02
N LEU A 339 17.30 -0.67 -3.94
CA LEU A 339 18.39 0.32 -3.78
C LEU A 339 19.76 -0.33 -3.64
N ILE A 340 19.83 -1.48 -2.98
CA ILE A 340 21.04 -2.22 -2.65
C ILE A 340 21.41 -3.13 -3.83
N GLU A 341 22.69 -3.46 -3.96
CA GLU A 341 23.19 -4.44 -4.91
C GLU A 341 24.09 -5.43 -4.15
N ASN A 342 24.05 -6.70 -4.50
CA ASN A 342 24.93 -7.70 -3.92
C ASN A 342 26.11 -7.96 -4.87
N ILE A 343 27.31 -7.54 -4.45
CA ILE A 343 28.54 -7.70 -5.23
C ILE A 343 29.51 -8.54 -4.40
N ASN A 344 29.88 -9.72 -4.92
CA ASN A 344 30.79 -10.64 -4.23
C ASN A 344 30.36 -10.98 -2.78
N ASN A 345 29.08 -11.29 -2.59
CA ASN A 345 28.47 -11.57 -1.28
C ASN A 345 28.53 -10.39 -0.30
N THR A 346 28.68 -9.16 -0.81
CA THR A 346 28.67 -7.92 -0.01
C THR A 346 27.53 -7.04 -0.48
N GLU A 347 26.62 -6.72 0.44
CA GLU A 347 25.58 -5.73 0.21
C GLU A 347 26.19 -4.33 0.10
N CYS A 348 25.95 -3.69 -1.03
CA CYS A 348 26.51 -2.39 -1.37
C CYS A 348 25.42 -1.44 -1.87
N ILE A 349 25.62 -0.15 -1.66
CA ILE A 349 24.84 0.92 -2.31
C ILE A 349 25.75 1.77 -3.17
N TYR A 350 25.27 2.15 -4.35
CA TYR A 350 25.99 3.07 -5.20
C TYR A 350 26.05 4.47 -4.58
N ALA A 351 27.24 5.07 -4.52
CA ALA A 351 27.48 6.33 -3.81
C ALA A 351 26.57 7.46 -4.30
N LEU A 352 26.41 7.59 -5.62
CA LEU A 352 25.52 8.60 -6.19
C LEU A 352 24.04 8.31 -5.88
N LYS A 353 23.60 7.04 -5.83
CA LYS A 353 22.20 6.70 -5.44
C LYS A 353 21.93 7.20 -4.01
N ALA A 354 22.84 6.92 -3.07
CA ALA A 354 22.73 7.39 -1.68
C ALA A 354 22.71 8.93 -1.59
N ALA A 355 23.60 9.60 -2.33
CA ALA A 355 23.66 11.07 -2.35
C ALA A 355 22.38 11.71 -2.91
N ILE A 356 21.83 11.14 -3.99
CA ILE A 356 20.58 11.59 -4.61
C ILE A 356 19.41 11.43 -3.64
N VAL A 357 19.25 10.28 -2.99
CA VAL A 357 18.20 10.06 -1.99
C VAL A 357 18.22 11.14 -0.90
N ILE A 358 19.41 11.40 -0.33
CA ILE A 358 19.56 12.40 0.74
C ILE A 358 19.21 13.81 0.24
N LYS A 359 19.71 14.19 -0.94
CA LYS A 359 19.46 15.50 -1.54
C LYS A 359 17.98 15.69 -1.87
N THR A 360 17.38 14.74 -2.58
CA THR A 360 15.95 14.77 -2.96
C THR A 360 15.08 14.93 -1.72
N TYR A 361 15.34 14.16 -0.66
CA TYR A 361 14.55 14.27 0.58
C TYR A 361 14.67 15.66 1.18
N TYR A 362 15.89 16.18 1.27
CA TYR A 362 16.15 17.50 1.81
C TYR A 362 15.40 18.58 1.01
N GLU A 363 15.47 18.56 -0.31
CA GLU A 363 14.84 19.59 -1.15
C GLU A 363 13.32 19.51 -1.12
N LEU A 364 12.73 18.33 -1.29
CA LEU A 364 11.27 18.17 -1.25
C LEU A 364 10.69 18.54 0.11
N THR A 365 11.31 18.09 1.21
CA THR A 365 10.71 18.25 2.55
C THR A 365 11.04 19.58 3.24
N THR A 366 12.12 20.27 2.83
CA THR A 366 12.56 21.50 3.51
C THR A 366 12.56 22.74 2.62
N LYS A 367 12.98 22.63 1.35
CA LYS A 367 13.01 23.77 0.42
C LYS A 367 11.67 23.95 -0.28
N MET A 368 11.21 22.91 -0.98
CA MET A 368 9.99 22.93 -1.80
C MET A 368 8.74 22.72 -0.95
N LYS A 369 8.86 22.05 0.21
CA LYS A 369 7.76 21.71 1.12
C LYS A 369 6.59 21.02 0.40
N THR A 370 6.95 20.07 -0.46
CA THR A 370 6.02 19.31 -1.28
C THR A 370 4.95 18.64 -0.43
N ARG A 371 3.69 18.81 -0.83
CA ARG A 371 2.56 18.10 -0.27
C ARG A 371 2.10 17.03 -1.25
N ILE A 372 1.58 15.96 -0.71
CA ILE A 372 0.85 14.94 -1.44
C ILE A 372 -0.61 15.24 -1.15
N ASN A 373 -1.38 15.57 -2.20
CA ASN A 373 -2.70 16.18 -2.07
C ASN A 373 -2.61 17.55 -1.32
N GLU A 374 -3.68 18.37 -1.37
CA GLU A 374 -3.76 19.70 -0.76
C GLU A 374 -3.42 19.72 0.75
N SER A 375 -3.53 18.58 1.45
CA SER A 375 -3.54 18.52 2.92
C SER A 375 -2.34 17.83 3.59
N TYR A 376 -1.53 17.01 2.91
CA TYR A 376 -0.57 16.14 3.60
C TYR A 376 0.91 16.42 3.27
N PRO A 377 1.74 16.79 4.27
CA PRO A 377 3.17 16.99 4.03
C PRO A 377 3.89 15.69 3.70
N LEU A 378 4.64 15.64 2.58
CA LEU A 378 5.44 14.47 2.16
C LEU A 378 6.31 13.91 3.30
N ARG A 379 6.91 14.80 4.10
CA ARG A 379 7.79 14.44 5.21
C ARG A 379 7.14 13.53 6.25
N SER A 380 5.88 13.79 6.59
CA SER A 380 5.15 13.01 7.60
C SER A 380 4.85 11.62 7.04
N LEU A 381 4.49 11.55 5.77
CA LEU A 381 4.17 10.30 5.11
C LEU A 381 5.41 9.43 4.87
N LEU A 382 6.56 10.02 4.60
CA LEU A 382 7.84 9.29 4.54
C LEU A 382 8.32 8.77 5.91
N SER A 383 7.63 9.11 7.00
CA SER A 383 7.95 8.63 8.35
C SER A 383 7.14 7.43 8.83
N VAL A 384 6.13 6.97 8.07
CA VAL A 384 5.31 5.77 8.37
C VAL A 384 6.12 4.48 8.23
N ASN A 385 5.89 3.47 9.07
CA ASN A 385 6.65 2.23 9.00
C ASN A 385 6.47 1.58 7.61
N PHE A 386 7.54 1.01 7.06
CA PHE A 386 7.51 0.29 5.79
C PHE A 386 7.86 -1.17 6.11
N ASP A 387 6.87 -1.95 6.52
CA ASP A 387 7.02 -3.34 6.97
C ASP A 387 6.61 -4.32 5.87
N LYS A 388 7.02 -5.58 6.00
CA LYS A 388 6.79 -6.69 5.07
C LYS A 388 5.31 -7.07 4.87
N PHE A 389 4.42 -6.63 5.77
CA PHE A 389 2.97 -6.78 5.62
C PHE A 389 2.31 -5.60 4.92
N ASP A 390 3.09 -4.59 4.52
CA ASP A 390 2.66 -3.60 3.55
C ASP A 390 2.60 -4.29 2.18
N LEU A 391 1.61 -5.16 2.03
CA LEU A 391 1.17 -5.75 0.76
C LEU A 391 0.58 -4.68 -0.16
N PHE A 392 0.40 -3.49 0.37
CA PHE A 392 0.09 -2.29 -0.36
C PHE A 392 1.37 -1.75 -1.01
N PRO A 393 1.31 -1.26 -2.27
CA PRO A 393 2.47 -0.77 -3.01
C PRO A 393 3.21 0.28 -2.18
N ALA A 394 4.51 0.43 -2.42
CA ALA A 394 5.31 1.51 -1.85
C ALA A 394 4.46 2.79 -1.75
N THR A 395 4.29 3.33 -0.54
CA THR A 395 3.35 4.44 -0.28
C THR A 395 3.36 5.44 -1.43
N LEU A 396 2.21 6.00 -1.80
CA LEU A 396 2.13 7.15 -2.72
C LEU A 396 3.33 8.13 -2.53
N PRO A 397 3.68 8.48 -1.28
CA PRO A 397 4.94 9.12 -0.90
C PRO A 397 6.26 8.51 -1.37
N ILE A 398 6.50 7.22 -1.14
CA ILE A 398 7.72 6.55 -1.60
C ILE A 398 7.78 6.58 -3.12
N ARG A 399 6.70 6.23 -3.84
CA ARG A 399 6.73 6.21 -5.31
C ARG A 399 7.00 7.60 -5.87
N TYR A 400 6.33 8.61 -5.32
CA TYR A 400 6.59 10.02 -5.62
C TYR A 400 8.05 10.41 -5.35
N PHE A 401 8.59 9.99 -4.20
CA PHE A 401 9.97 10.24 -3.82
C PHE A 401 10.96 9.56 -4.75
N LEU A 402 10.70 8.33 -5.19
CA LEU A 402 11.55 7.58 -6.12
C LEU A 402 11.53 8.23 -7.51
N LEU A 403 10.38 8.66 -8.01
CA LEU A 403 10.28 9.46 -9.25
C LEU A 403 11.07 10.76 -9.14
N ALA A 404 10.96 11.45 -8.00
CA ALA A 404 11.74 12.64 -7.72
C ALA A 404 13.26 12.34 -7.68
N CYS A 405 13.66 11.18 -7.16
CA CYS A 405 15.05 10.74 -7.20
C CYS A 405 15.54 10.50 -8.63
N HIS A 406 14.71 9.92 -9.52
CA HIS A 406 15.07 9.78 -10.94
C HIS A 406 15.26 11.14 -11.61
N ALA A 407 14.35 12.09 -11.38
CA ALA A 407 14.48 13.47 -11.84
C ALA A 407 15.77 14.13 -11.32
N GLN A 408 16.01 14.03 -10.02
CA GLN A 408 17.21 14.58 -9.37
C GLN A 408 18.50 13.93 -9.86
N TYR A 409 18.46 12.62 -10.17
CA TYR A 409 19.57 11.87 -10.74
C TYR A 409 19.90 12.38 -12.14
N LEU A 410 18.91 12.49 -13.03
CA LEU A 410 19.11 13.03 -14.38
C LEU A 410 19.65 14.46 -14.35
N ASN A 411 19.09 15.33 -13.49
CA ASN A 411 19.61 16.68 -13.23
C ASN A 411 21.08 16.67 -12.76
N ALA A 412 21.53 15.60 -12.08
CA ALA A 412 22.89 15.49 -11.58
C ALA A 412 23.91 14.90 -12.56
N ILE A 413 23.46 14.18 -13.59
CA ILE A 413 24.38 13.51 -14.53
C ILE A 413 24.38 14.12 -15.93
N MET A 414 23.35 14.88 -16.29
CA MET A 414 23.24 15.52 -17.59
C MET A 414 23.81 16.94 -17.56
N GLU A 415 24.55 17.30 -18.61
CA GLU A 415 25.27 18.57 -18.70
C GLU A 415 24.41 19.73 -19.24
N GLU A 416 23.25 19.42 -19.84
CA GLU A 416 22.31 20.39 -20.45
C GLU A 416 20.93 20.34 -19.77
N ASP A 417 20.17 21.44 -19.86
CA ASP A 417 18.77 21.58 -19.36
C ASP A 417 17.75 20.67 -20.10
N THR A 418 18.23 19.68 -20.86
CA THR A 418 17.44 18.65 -21.56
C THR A 418 16.99 17.51 -20.64
N TRP A 419 17.50 17.46 -19.41
CA TRP A 419 17.20 16.41 -18.44
C TRP A 419 15.71 16.30 -18.10
N TYR A 420 14.99 17.42 -18.02
CA TYR A 420 13.60 17.41 -17.57
C TYR A 420 12.64 16.87 -18.65
N PRO A 421 12.75 17.28 -19.93
CA PRO A 421 12.07 16.59 -21.04
C PRO A 421 12.37 15.09 -21.08
N GLN A 422 13.63 14.68 -20.92
CA GLN A 422 14.01 13.26 -20.92
C GLN A 422 13.39 12.50 -19.74
N PHE A 423 13.45 13.07 -18.53
CA PHE A 423 12.78 12.53 -17.36
C PHE A 423 11.28 12.29 -17.60
N LYS A 424 10.61 13.24 -18.26
CA LYS A 424 9.18 13.10 -18.57
C LYS A 424 8.92 11.89 -19.47
N ILE A 425 9.70 11.74 -20.54
CA ILE A 425 9.50 10.68 -21.52
C ILE A 425 9.87 9.30 -20.94
N GLU A 426 10.95 9.21 -20.17
CA GLU A 426 11.48 7.93 -19.68
C GLU A 426 10.84 7.42 -18.38
N TYR A 427 10.32 8.33 -17.55
CA TYR A 427 9.84 8.02 -16.20
C TYR A 427 8.42 8.52 -15.94
N LEU A 428 8.11 9.81 -16.17
CA LEU A 428 6.82 10.36 -15.75
C LEU A 428 5.63 9.89 -16.61
N ILE A 429 5.73 10.00 -17.93
CA ILE A 429 4.66 9.59 -18.86
C ILE A 429 4.40 8.08 -18.77
N PRO A 430 5.43 7.20 -18.78
CA PRO A 430 5.23 5.76 -18.58
C PRO A 430 4.50 5.44 -17.28
N GLU A 431 4.85 6.14 -16.20
CA GLU A 431 4.20 5.97 -14.91
C GLU A 431 2.73 6.39 -14.95
N LEU A 432 2.41 7.53 -15.56
CA LEU A 432 1.03 7.99 -15.75
C LEU A 432 0.18 6.99 -16.56
N LEU A 433 0.75 6.45 -17.64
CA LEU A 433 0.09 5.42 -18.45
C LEU A 433 -0.15 4.15 -17.64
N PHE A 434 0.88 3.66 -16.95
CA PHE A 434 0.78 2.48 -16.11
C PHE A 434 -0.28 2.65 -15.01
N LEU A 435 -0.27 3.77 -14.29
CA LEU A 435 -1.22 4.02 -13.21
C LEU A 435 -2.66 4.11 -13.70
N LYS A 436 -2.90 4.75 -14.86
CA LYS A 436 -4.21 4.80 -15.48
C LYS A 436 -4.71 3.39 -15.86
N LEU A 437 -3.83 2.56 -16.39
CA LEU A 437 -4.18 1.17 -16.72
C LEU A 437 -4.52 0.38 -15.47
N MET A 438 -3.66 0.43 -14.47
CA MET A 438 -3.83 -0.32 -13.22
C MET A 438 -5.05 0.14 -12.45
N SER A 439 -5.37 1.44 -12.41
CA SER A 439 -6.58 1.94 -11.74
C SER A 439 -7.85 1.34 -12.31
N GLU A 440 -7.89 1.12 -13.62
CA GLU A 440 -9.02 0.49 -14.30
C GLU A 440 -9.01 -1.03 -14.13
N ALA A 441 -7.83 -1.66 -14.22
CA ALA A 441 -7.69 -3.09 -14.01
C ALA A 441 -8.15 -3.52 -12.60
N TYR A 442 -7.75 -2.78 -11.56
CA TYR A 442 -8.16 -3.06 -10.17
C TYR A 442 -9.64 -2.74 -9.88
N ASN A 443 -10.39 -2.17 -10.83
CA ASN A 443 -11.84 -2.08 -10.73
C ASN A 443 -12.53 -3.46 -10.80
N CYS A 444 -11.85 -4.49 -11.31
CA CYS A 444 -12.38 -5.85 -11.50
C CYS A 444 -12.69 -6.63 -10.20
N ARG A 445 -12.24 -6.14 -9.03
CA ARG A 445 -12.45 -6.67 -7.65
C ARG A 445 -11.89 -8.07 -7.35
N GLN A 446 -11.89 -8.98 -8.32
CA GLN A 446 -11.40 -10.36 -8.21
C GLN A 446 -10.13 -10.52 -9.05
N TYR A 447 -9.16 -11.33 -8.56
CA TYR A 447 -7.87 -11.47 -9.22
C TYR A 447 -7.95 -12.17 -10.57
N GLU A 448 -8.89 -13.08 -10.77
CA GLU A 448 -9.08 -13.75 -12.06
C GLU A 448 -9.44 -12.74 -13.15
N ASN A 449 -10.42 -11.89 -12.87
CA ASN A 449 -10.84 -10.84 -13.79
C ASN A 449 -9.74 -9.79 -14.01
N LEU A 450 -9.03 -9.41 -12.94
CA LEU A 450 -7.86 -8.53 -13.01
C LEU A 450 -6.76 -9.13 -13.91
N TYR A 451 -6.42 -10.40 -13.72
CA TYR A 451 -5.40 -11.08 -14.51
C TYR A 451 -5.77 -11.15 -15.99
N ILE A 452 -7.04 -11.47 -16.29
CA ILE A 452 -7.58 -11.45 -17.65
C ILE A 452 -7.45 -10.05 -18.27
N PHE A 453 -7.86 -9.01 -17.54
CA PHE A 453 -7.75 -7.62 -17.98
C PHE A 453 -6.31 -7.26 -18.33
N LEU A 454 -5.37 -7.53 -17.43
CA LEU A 454 -3.95 -7.22 -17.63
C LEU A 454 -3.35 -8.03 -18.79
N THR A 455 -3.75 -9.28 -18.96
CA THR A 455 -3.27 -10.13 -20.06
C THR A 455 -3.71 -9.61 -21.41
N PHE A 456 -4.98 -9.21 -21.55
CA PHE A 456 -5.45 -8.61 -22.79
C PHE A 456 -4.80 -7.27 -23.06
N SER A 457 -4.66 -6.41 -22.05
CA SER A 457 -3.94 -5.15 -22.18
C SER A 457 -2.50 -5.35 -22.65
N ARG A 458 -1.81 -6.36 -22.12
CA ARG A 458 -0.42 -6.67 -22.53
C ARG A 458 -0.34 -7.09 -23.99
N THR A 459 -1.26 -7.95 -24.44
CA THR A 459 -1.32 -8.39 -25.83
C THR A 459 -1.60 -7.22 -26.78
N GLN A 460 -2.61 -6.40 -26.47
CA GLN A 460 -2.96 -5.25 -27.29
C GLN A 460 -1.83 -4.20 -27.34
N LEU A 461 -1.22 -3.88 -26.20
CA LEU A 461 -0.07 -2.96 -26.17
C LEU A 461 1.12 -3.48 -26.99
N SER A 462 1.39 -4.79 -26.97
CA SER A 462 2.41 -5.38 -27.85
C SER A 462 2.07 -5.17 -29.32
N GLU A 463 0.81 -5.39 -29.73
CA GLU A 463 0.37 -5.19 -31.12
C GLU A 463 0.60 -3.74 -31.56
N TYR A 464 0.22 -2.75 -30.75
CA TYR A 464 0.46 -1.33 -31.06
C TYR A 464 1.95 -0.95 -31.14
N LEU A 465 2.85 -1.70 -30.51
CA LEU A 465 4.30 -1.46 -30.56
C LEU A 465 5.00 -2.16 -31.74
N GLU A 466 4.34 -3.13 -32.36
CA GLU A 466 4.82 -3.81 -33.58
C GLU A 466 4.47 -3.05 -34.87
N TYR A 467 3.46 -2.17 -34.83
CA TYR A 467 3.07 -1.27 -35.92
C TYR A 467 3.75 0.10 -35.83
#